data_AF-A0A355UX60-F1
#
_entry.id   AF-A0A355UX60-F1
#
_cell.length_a   1.000
_cell.length_b   1.000
_cell.length_c   1.000
_cell.angle_alpha   90.00
_cell.angle_beta   90.00
_cell.angle_gamma   90.00
#
_symmetry.space_group_name_H-M   'P 1'
#
loop_
_entity.id
_entity.type
_entity.pdbx_description
1 polymer ?
#
loop_
_entity_poly.entity_id
_entity_poly.type
_entity_poly.pdbx_seq_one_letter_code
_entity_poly.pdbx_strand_id
1 'polypeptide(L)'
;MDRMRERKGSSALTLSPRAFREGWRGILWGAKKFSFLYTDPKSRSWSIIGWNRICKGLGLSAGPEACALRTVFMIVIFGCGQMGKQLALNLERDGKEVTVIDTDINALTELSSQFKGRVVVGLGLDKDVLKKAGVDQAEAFLAVSRDLNSNIMASQVCKTFFKGTRVVARIENEEQIKFYKSLGIETVSPTMQAVEYIGKLIK
;
A
#
# COMPACT_ATOMS: atom_id res chain seq x y z
N MET A 1 57.63 -14.18 -16.81
CA MET A 1 58.01 -13.88 -18.21
C MET A 1 57.10 -14.68 -19.12
N ASP A 2 56.39 -14.20 -20.13
CA ASP A 2 56.01 -12.82 -20.55
C ASP A 2 55.10 -12.92 -21.81
N ARG A 3 54.22 -11.97 -22.21
CA ARG A 3 53.67 -10.73 -21.61
C ARG A 3 52.43 -10.27 -22.44
N MET A 4 51.38 -9.67 -21.84
CA MET A 4 50.45 -8.68 -22.49
C MET A 4 49.54 -9.18 -23.67
N ARG A 5 48.45 -8.55 -24.15
CA ARG A 5 47.55 -7.43 -23.70
C ARG A 5 46.28 -7.35 -24.59
N GLU A 6 45.16 -6.84 -24.03
CA GLU A 6 44.09 -6.03 -24.71
C GLU A 6 43.33 -6.64 -25.94
N ARG A 7 42.12 -6.21 -26.34
CA ARG A 7 41.29 -5.05 -25.92
C ARG A 7 39.78 -5.32 -26.05
N LYS A 8 39.06 -4.63 -25.16
CA LYS A 8 37.62 -4.33 -25.07
C LYS A 8 36.88 -4.13 -26.41
N GLY A 9 35.63 -4.60 -26.45
CA GLY A 9 34.54 -4.04 -27.26
C GLY A 9 33.26 -3.97 -26.42
N SER A 10 32.82 -2.77 -26.06
CA SER A 10 31.59 -2.55 -25.28
C SER A 10 30.41 -2.28 -26.20
N SER A 11 29.38 -3.14 -26.18
CA SER A 11 28.04 -2.81 -26.67
C SER A 11 27.12 -2.61 -25.47
N ALA A 12 26.96 -1.35 -25.07
CA ALA A 12 26.06 -0.98 -23.98
C ALA A 12 24.59 -1.05 -24.46
N LEU A 13 23.90 -2.14 -24.12
CA LEU A 13 22.43 -2.19 -24.21
C LEU A 13 21.83 -1.37 -23.06
N THR A 14 21.55 -0.09 -23.32
CA THR A 14 20.77 0.76 -22.43
C THR A 14 19.32 0.29 -22.38
N LEU A 15 19.00 -0.60 -21.44
CA LEU A 15 17.63 -1.01 -21.16
C LEU A 15 16.85 0.13 -20.50
N SER A 16 15.73 0.52 -21.10
CA SER A 16 14.87 1.58 -20.56
C SER A 16 14.08 1.10 -19.33
N PRO A 17 13.65 2.01 -18.43
CA PRO A 17 12.94 1.64 -17.20
C PRO A 17 11.61 0.87 -17.37
N ARG A 18 11.06 0.76 -18.59
CA ARG A 18 9.91 -0.10 -18.88
C ARG A 18 10.25 -1.60 -18.81
N ALA A 19 11.43 -2.00 -19.26
CA ALA A 19 11.84 -3.41 -19.29
C ALA A 19 11.89 -4.06 -17.89
N PHE A 20 12.07 -3.25 -16.84
CA PHE A 20 12.15 -3.74 -15.45
C PHE A 20 10.80 -4.23 -14.88
N ARG A 21 9.66 -3.82 -15.44
CA ARG A 21 8.33 -4.22 -14.89
C ARG A 21 7.73 -5.49 -15.53
N GLU A 22 8.18 -5.88 -16.72
CA GLU A 22 7.55 -6.96 -17.49
C GLU A 22 8.35 -8.29 -17.45
N GLY A 23 9.63 -8.25 -17.10
CA GLY A 23 10.55 -9.42 -17.18
C GLY A 23 10.37 -10.53 -16.14
N TRP A 24 9.46 -10.42 -15.17
CA TRP A 24 9.33 -11.38 -14.04
C TRP A 24 8.14 -12.36 -14.15
N ARG A 25 7.59 -12.55 -15.36
CA ARG A 25 6.67 -13.65 -15.67
C ARG A 25 7.30 -14.61 -16.68
N GLY A 26 8.05 -15.61 -16.22
CA GLY A 26 8.39 -16.77 -17.05
C GLY A 26 9.73 -17.46 -16.80
N ILE A 27 10.69 -16.85 -16.11
CA ILE A 27 12.05 -17.43 -15.97
C ILE A 27 12.48 -17.46 -14.50
N LEU A 28 12.21 -18.58 -13.83
CA LEU A 28 13.01 -19.10 -12.71
C LEU A 28 12.64 -20.55 -12.34
N TRP A 29 12.63 -21.44 -13.35
CA TRP A 29 12.93 -22.86 -13.13
C TRP A 29 14.28 -23.15 -13.79
N GLY A 30 15.28 -23.52 -12.99
CA GLY A 30 16.54 -24.09 -13.48
C GLY A 30 17.65 -23.11 -13.89
N ALA A 31 18.35 -22.53 -12.91
CA ALA A 31 19.76 -22.13 -13.09
C ALA A 31 20.52 -22.25 -11.76
N LYS A 32 21.52 -23.15 -11.69
CA LYS A 32 22.42 -23.28 -10.53
C LYS A 32 23.56 -22.26 -10.63
N LYS A 33 24.06 -21.81 -9.47
CA LYS A 33 25.21 -20.90 -9.26
C LYS A 33 25.02 -19.43 -9.69
N PHE A 34 24.53 -18.62 -8.75
CA PHE A 34 25.23 -17.39 -8.35
C PHE A 34 24.99 -17.19 -6.85
N SER A 35 26.07 -17.02 -6.09
CA SER A 35 26.03 -16.83 -4.63
C SER A 35 26.84 -15.59 -4.25
N PHE A 36 26.56 -15.04 -3.05
CA PHE A 36 27.20 -13.88 -2.42
C PHE A 36 26.75 -12.51 -3.00
N LEU A 37 26.24 -11.54 -2.22
CA LEU A 37 26.12 -11.42 -0.75
C LEU A 37 24.72 -10.96 -0.32
N TYR A 38 24.10 -11.73 0.57
CA TYR A 38 22.95 -11.34 1.40
C TYR A 38 23.39 -11.51 2.86
N THR A 39 23.43 -10.45 3.64
CA THR A 39 23.92 -10.50 5.04
C THR A 39 23.08 -9.65 5.99
N ASP A 40 22.35 -10.35 6.86
CA ASP A 40 21.83 -10.00 8.19
C ASP A 40 20.95 -8.74 8.37
N PRO A 41 19.62 -8.90 8.62
CA PRO A 41 18.73 -7.80 9.01
C PRO A 41 18.95 -7.21 10.41
N LYS A 42 19.88 -7.71 11.25
CA LYS A 42 20.01 -7.30 12.67
C LYS A 42 21.30 -6.56 13.05
N SER A 43 22.31 -6.44 12.20
CA SER A 43 23.55 -5.73 12.54
C SER A 43 23.58 -4.27 12.02
N ARG A 44 23.48 -3.28 12.92
CA ARG A 44 23.66 -1.85 12.62
C ARG A 44 25.14 -1.45 12.46
N SER A 45 25.86 -2.03 11.49
CA SER A 45 27.20 -1.55 11.14
C SER A 45 27.47 -1.73 9.65
N TRP A 46 27.51 -0.61 8.92
CA TRP A 46 27.84 -0.59 7.49
C TRP A 46 29.31 -0.25 7.29
N SER A 47 30.09 -1.20 6.78
CA SER A 47 31.47 -0.96 6.36
C SER A 47 31.52 -0.06 5.12
N ILE A 48 31.68 1.26 5.36
CA ILE A 48 31.69 2.39 4.42
C ILE A 48 32.51 2.17 3.12
N ILE A 49 33.49 1.28 3.15
CA ILE A 49 34.51 1.06 2.12
C ILE A 49 33.93 0.46 0.82
N GLY A 50 32.85 -0.33 0.89
CA GLY A 50 32.24 -0.95 -0.30
C GLY A 50 31.42 0.02 -1.16
N TRP A 51 30.61 0.88 -0.53
CA TRP A 51 29.61 1.72 -1.21
C TRP A 51 30.26 2.77 -2.12
N ASN A 52 31.28 3.46 -1.61
CA ASN A 52 31.99 4.54 -2.32
C ASN A 52 32.68 4.09 -3.63
N ARG A 53 33.00 2.80 -3.77
CA ARG A 53 33.64 2.26 -4.97
C ARG A 53 32.62 1.93 -6.09
N ILE A 54 31.39 1.59 -5.72
CA ILE A 54 30.31 1.26 -6.67
C ILE A 54 29.69 2.55 -7.24
N CYS A 55 29.35 3.53 -6.40
CA CYS A 55 28.74 4.79 -6.85
C CYS A 55 29.64 5.57 -7.83
N LYS A 56 30.95 5.67 -7.55
CA LYS A 56 31.91 6.35 -8.44
C LYS A 56 32.11 5.67 -9.80
N GLY A 57 31.88 4.36 -9.90
CA GLY A 57 31.99 3.63 -11.17
C GLY A 57 30.79 3.82 -12.11
N LEU A 58 29.65 4.27 -11.59
CA LEU A 58 28.39 4.42 -12.32
C LEU A 58 27.99 5.89 -12.58
N GLY A 59 28.81 6.86 -12.18
CA GLY A 59 28.50 8.29 -12.31
C GLY A 59 27.36 8.77 -11.40
N LEU A 60 26.92 7.95 -10.46
CA LEU A 60 25.80 8.24 -9.55
C LEU A 60 26.33 8.97 -8.31
N SER A 61 26.04 10.27 -8.20
CA SER A 61 26.26 11.09 -7.00
C SER A 61 25.25 10.81 -5.88
N ALA A 62 24.26 9.97 -6.15
CA ALA A 62 23.20 9.58 -5.22
C ALA A 62 23.74 8.69 -4.08
N GLY A 63 23.91 9.28 -2.89
CA GLY A 63 24.09 8.53 -1.65
C GLY A 63 22.83 7.71 -1.28
N PRO A 64 22.89 6.85 -0.25
CA PRO A 64 21.76 6.01 0.16
C PRO A 64 20.51 6.82 0.53
N GLU A 65 20.68 8.10 0.90
CA GLU A 65 19.61 9.06 1.17
C GLU A 65 18.69 9.32 -0.04
N ALA A 66 19.19 9.19 -1.28
CA ALA A 66 18.37 9.31 -2.49
C ALA A 66 17.40 8.13 -2.68
N CYS A 67 17.60 7.01 -1.99
CA CYS A 67 16.68 5.88 -1.96
C CYS A 67 15.61 6.02 -0.86
N ALA A 68 15.58 7.14 -0.13
CA ALA A 68 14.44 7.55 0.68
C ALA A 68 13.30 8.08 -0.22
N LEU A 69 12.80 7.21 -1.12
CA LEU A 69 11.49 7.40 -1.70
C LEU A 69 10.49 7.41 -0.55
N ARG A 70 10.04 8.62 -0.19
CA ARG A 70 9.00 8.85 0.81
C ARG A 70 7.71 8.21 0.30
N THR A 71 7.50 6.93 0.62
CA THR A 71 6.26 6.20 0.40
C THR A 71 5.19 6.82 1.28
N VAL A 72 4.56 7.88 0.77
CA VAL A 72 3.37 8.46 1.37
C VAL A 72 2.23 7.48 1.13
N PHE A 73 1.91 6.70 2.16
CA PHE A 73 0.78 5.79 2.14
C PHE A 73 -0.51 6.61 2.20
N MET A 74 -1.13 6.86 1.06
CA MET A 74 -2.45 7.49 0.99
C MET A 74 -3.54 6.45 1.20
N ILE A 75 -4.43 6.70 2.16
CA ILE A 75 -5.56 5.85 2.51
C ILE A 75 -6.84 6.69 2.46
N VAL A 76 -7.86 6.16 1.77
CA VAL A 76 -9.20 6.74 1.75
C VAL A 76 -10.12 5.88 2.62
N ILE A 77 -10.87 6.51 3.51
CA ILE A 77 -11.82 5.87 4.41
C ILE A 77 -13.22 6.36 4.04
N PHE A 78 -14.15 5.44 3.79
CA PHE A 78 -15.57 5.74 3.62
C PHE A 78 -16.33 5.34 4.89
N GLY A 79 -17.00 6.32 5.50
CA GLY A 79 -17.71 6.20 6.77
C GLY A 79 -16.95 6.82 7.95
N CYS A 80 -17.46 7.93 8.47
CA CYS A 80 -17.03 8.64 9.70
C CYS A 80 -17.83 8.17 10.94
N GLY A 81 -18.16 6.87 10.99
CA GLY A 81 -18.69 6.23 12.21
C GLY A 81 -17.62 6.11 13.31
N GLN A 82 -17.97 5.53 14.46
CA GLN A 82 -17.01 5.31 15.57
C GLN A 82 -15.73 4.59 15.10
N MET A 83 -15.88 3.51 14.31
CA MET A 83 -14.75 2.76 13.74
C MET A 83 -13.93 3.61 12.76
N GLY A 84 -14.59 4.36 11.88
CA GLY A 84 -13.93 5.22 10.89
C GLY A 84 -13.15 6.38 11.51
N LYS A 85 -13.72 7.06 12.52
CA LYS A 85 -13.05 8.12 13.29
C LYS A 85 -11.78 7.59 13.97
N GLN A 86 -11.89 6.48 14.71
CA GLN A 86 -10.75 5.84 15.38
C GLN A 86 -9.68 5.38 14.39
N LEU A 87 -10.09 4.79 13.26
CA LEU A 87 -9.20 4.35 12.20
C LEU A 87 -8.46 5.54 11.56
N ALA A 88 -9.16 6.65 11.28
CA ALA A 88 -8.56 7.86 10.73
C ALA A 88 -7.49 8.46 11.66
N LEU A 89 -7.82 8.64 12.94
CA LEU A 89 -6.91 9.20 13.94
C LEU A 89 -5.69 8.30 14.19
N ASN A 90 -5.86 6.97 14.19
CA ASN A 90 -4.75 6.04 14.37
C ASN A 90 -3.83 6.00 13.13
N LEU A 91 -4.39 5.97 11.93
CA LEU A 91 -3.58 5.98 10.69
C LEU A 91 -2.85 7.32 10.48
N GLU A 92 -3.46 8.43 10.88
CA GLU A 92 -2.80 9.75 10.93
C GLU A 92 -1.64 9.77 11.95
N ARG A 93 -1.84 9.19 13.14
CA ARG A 93 -0.79 9.06 14.16
C ARG A 93 0.41 8.22 13.67
N ASP A 94 0.16 7.22 12.83
CA ASP A 94 1.18 6.45 12.13
C ASP A 94 1.90 7.24 11.00
N GLY A 95 1.52 8.50 10.76
CA GLY A 95 2.12 9.36 9.73
C GLY A 95 1.62 9.09 8.30
N LYS A 96 0.48 8.41 8.13
CA LYS A 96 -0.13 8.15 6.81
C LYS A 96 -1.00 9.32 6.37
N GLU A 97 -1.14 9.51 5.06
CA GLU A 97 -2.05 10.52 4.51
C GLU A 97 -3.45 9.93 4.43
N VAL A 98 -4.40 10.50 5.19
CA VAL A 98 -5.75 9.97 5.30
C VAL A 98 -6.77 10.95 4.73
N THR A 99 -7.68 10.44 3.91
CA THR A 99 -8.89 11.17 3.48
C THR A 99 -10.14 10.43 3.97
N VAL A 100 -11.07 11.14 4.60
CA VAL A 100 -12.33 10.56 5.12
C VAL A 100 -13.53 11.08 4.33
N ILE A 101 -14.40 10.18 3.89
CA ILE A 101 -15.64 10.46 3.15
C ILE A 101 -16.84 10.08 4.03
N ASP A 102 -17.80 10.98 4.21
CA ASP A 102 -19.13 10.67 4.77
C ASP A 102 -20.19 11.63 4.23
N THR A 103 -21.47 11.31 4.41
CA THR A 103 -22.59 12.22 4.14
C THR A 103 -22.94 13.09 5.35
N ASP A 104 -22.63 12.64 6.57
CA ASP A 104 -22.90 13.34 7.83
C ASP A 104 -21.83 14.43 8.10
N ILE A 105 -22.21 15.67 7.81
CA ILE A 105 -21.39 16.87 8.04
C ILE A 105 -21.05 17.05 9.53
N ASN A 106 -21.94 16.65 10.45
CA ASN A 106 -21.69 16.80 11.88
C ASN A 106 -20.59 15.82 12.33
N ALA A 107 -20.66 14.56 11.86
CA ALA A 107 -19.63 13.56 12.13
C ALA A 107 -18.25 13.96 11.59
N LEU A 108 -18.19 14.57 10.39
CA LEU A 108 -16.96 15.09 9.80
C LEU A 108 -16.43 16.33 10.54
N THR A 109 -17.31 17.24 10.96
CA THR A 109 -16.95 18.43 11.76
C THR A 109 -16.35 18.02 13.11
N GLU A 110 -16.96 17.06 13.79
CA GLU A 110 -16.45 16.49 15.04
C GLU A 110 -15.05 15.87 14.86
N LEU A 111 -14.85 15.08 13.79
CA LEU A 111 -13.54 14.51 13.47
C LEU A 111 -12.48 15.59 13.19
N SER A 112 -12.83 16.62 12.41
CA SER A 112 -11.89 17.69 12.00
C SER A 112 -11.31 18.51 13.16
N SER A 113 -11.93 18.46 14.35
CA SER A 113 -11.39 19.08 15.57
C SER A 113 -10.08 18.44 16.04
N GLN A 114 -9.84 17.17 15.70
CA GLN A 114 -8.70 16.36 16.15
C GLN A 114 -7.86 15.80 14.99
N PHE A 115 -8.37 15.88 13.76
CA PHE A 115 -7.81 15.27 12.55
C PHE A 115 -7.33 16.34 11.57
N LYS A 116 -6.11 16.19 11.07
CA LYS A 116 -5.44 17.13 10.14
C LYS A 116 -5.50 16.65 8.68
N GLY A 117 -5.88 15.40 8.44
CA GLY A 117 -6.12 14.85 7.11
C GLY A 117 -7.32 15.48 6.40
N ARG A 118 -7.60 15.03 5.17
CA ARG A 118 -8.65 15.60 4.33
C ARG A 118 -10.02 15.02 4.69
N VAL A 119 -11.05 15.86 4.71
CA VAL A 119 -12.46 15.43 4.79
C VAL A 119 -13.20 15.77 3.49
N VAL A 120 -14.09 14.88 3.05
CA VAL A 120 -14.92 15.07 1.86
C VAL A 120 -16.37 14.70 2.20
N VAL A 121 -17.27 15.67 2.05
CA VAL A 121 -18.72 15.41 2.16
C VAL A 121 -19.20 14.79 0.85
N GLY A 122 -19.85 13.63 0.91
CA GLY A 122 -20.44 12.98 -0.26
C GLY A 122 -20.77 11.49 -0.08
N LEU A 123 -21.43 10.92 -1.09
CA LEU A 123 -21.77 9.50 -1.13
C LEU A 123 -20.57 8.67 -1.60
N GLY A 124 -20.19 7.62 -0.84
CA GLY A 124 -19.13 6.68 -1.24
C GLY A 124 -19.45 5.80 -2.46
N LEU A 125 -20.66 5.94 -3.02
CA LEU A 125 -21.09 5.31 -4.28
C LEU A 125 -20.84 6.21 -5.49
N ASP A 126 -20.64 7.51 -5.27
CA ASP A 126 -20.42 8.48 -6.33
C ASP A 126 -18.94 8.48 -6.75
N LYS A 127 -18.71 8.15 -8.02
CA LYS A 127 -17.39 8.10 -8.63
C LYS A 127 -16.65 9.43 -8.54
N ASP A 128 -17.34 10.56 -8.67
CA ASP A 128 -16.70 11.88 -8.66
C ASP A 128 -16.37 12.33 -7.23
N VAL A 129 -17.13 11.87 -6.23
CA VAL A 129 -16.75 11.98 -4.81
C VAL A 129 -15.52 11.13 -4.51
N LEU A 130 -15.45 9.88 -4.96
CA LEU A 130 -14.28 9.01 -4.79
C LEU A 130 -13.02 9.59 -5.46
N LYS A 131 -13.16 10.19 -6.66
CA LYS A 131 -12.08 10.92 -7.32
C LYS A 131 -11.64 12.16 -6.54
N LYS A 132 -12.58 12.97 -6.05
CA LYS A 132 -12.31 14.16 -5.22
C LYS A 132 -11.58 13.79 -3.92
N ALA A 133 -11.88 12.61 -3.37
CA ALA A 133 -11.17 12.03 -2.23
C ALA A 133 -9.78 11.43 -2.57
N GLY A 134 -9.41 11.35 -3.84
CA GLY A 134 -8.09 10.89 -4.29
C GLY A 134 -7.93 9.37 -4.38
N VAL A 135 -9.02 8.60 -4.51
CA VAL A 135 -8.96 7.12 -4.61
C VAL A 135 -8.09 6.64 -5.78
N ASP A 136 -7.98 7.41 -6.88
CA ASP A 136 -7.06 7.15 -8.01
C ASP A 136 -5.58 7.01 -7.60
N GLN A 137 -5.17 7.65 -6.50
CA GLN A 137 -3.78 7.65 -6.00
C GLN A 137 -3.64 6.93 -4.65
N ALA A 138 -4.75 6.47 -4.07
CA ALA A 138 -4.77 5.78 -2.79
C ALA A 138 -4.26 4.34 -2.93
N GLU A 139 -3.41 3.91 -1.99
CA GLU A 139 -3.03 2.51 -1.88
C GLU A 139 -4.20 1.65 -1.40
N ALA A 140 -4.98 2.19 -0.45
CA ALA A 140 -6.10 1.50 0.16
C ALA A 140 -7.37 2.36 0.24
N PHE A 141 -8.52 1.73 -0.04
CA PHE A 141 -9.86 2.23 0.20
C PHE A 141 -10.54 1.36 1.26
N LEU A 142 -10.98 1.98 2.36
CA LEU A 142 -11.51 1.30 3.55
C LEU A 142 -12.99 1.68 3.76
N ALA A 143 -13.91 0.80 3.41
CA ALA A 143 -15.35 1.01 3.56
C ALA A 143 -15.83 0.50 4.93
N VAL A 144 -16.00 1.43 5.88
CA VAL A 144 -16.27 1.18 7.31
C VAL A 144 -17.48 2.00 7.84
N SER A 145 -18.40 2.36 6.94
CA SER A 145 -19.67 3.01 7.29
C SER A 145 -20.55 2.11 8.17
N ARG A 146 -21.52 2.73 8.84
CA ARG A 146 -22.56 2.06 9.62
C ARG A 146 -23.49 1.23 8.75
N ASP A 147 -23.74 1.66 7.51
CA ASP A 147 -24.50 0.87 6.54
C ASP A 147 -23.58 -0.11 5.80
N LEU A 148 -23.77 -1.39 6.07
CA LEU A 148 -23.03 -2.49 5.45
C LEU A 148 -23.34 -2.62 3.94
N ASN A 149 -24.54 -2.25 3.50
CA ASN A 149 -24.91 -2.32 2.08
C ASN A 149 -24.15 -1.27 1.28
N SER A 150 -24.08 -0.03 1.79
CA SER A 150 -23.22 1.02 1.24
C SER A 150 -21.74 0.62 1.24
N ASN A 151 -21.23 -0.09 2.26
CA ASN A 151 -19.83 -0.54 2.26
C ASN A 151 -19.53 -1.50 1.10
N ILE A 152 -20.41 -2.47 0.87
CA ILE A 152 -20.31 -3.45 -0.21
C ILE A 152 -20.38 -2.75 -1.57
N MET A 153 -21.39 -1.90 -1.78
CA MET A 153 -21.57 -1.19 -3.05
C MET A 153 -20.41 -0.22 -3.34
N ALA A 154 -19.95 0.55 -2.35
CA ALA A 154 -18.80 1.45 -2.47
C ALA A 154 -17.51 0.69 -2.82
N SER A 155 -17.31 -0.48 -2.19
CA SER A 155 -16.16 -1.34 -2.48
C SER A 155 -16.18 -1.89 -3.90
N GLN A 156 -17.37 -2.25 -4.41
CA GLN A 156 -17.53 -2.73 -5.78
C GLN A 156 -17.33 -1.60 -6.80
N VAL A 157 -17.90 -0.42 -6.57
CA VAL A 157 -17.63 0.80 -7.36
C VAL A 157 -16.13 1.10 -7.37
N CYS A 158 -15.48 1.03 -6.21
CA CYS A 158 -14.03 1.22 -6.09
C CYS A 158 -13.25 0.22 -6.96
N LYS A 159 -13.54 -1.09 -6.85
CA LYS A 159 -12.87 -2.12 -7.66
C LYS A 159 -13.12 -2.00 -9.16
N THR A 160 -14.31 -1.57 -9.57
CA THR A 160 -14.67 -1.42 -10.99
C THR A 160 -13.93 -0.25 -11.64
N PHE A 161 -13.86 0.92 -10.98
CA PHE A 161 -13.27 2.13 -11.57
C PHE A 161 -11.79 2.33 -11.25
N PHE A 162 -11.32 1.92 -10.07
CA PHE A 162 -9.97 2.22 -9.55
C PHE A 162 -9.14 0.93 -9.48
N LYS A 163 -8.57 0.54 -10.64
CA LYS A 163 -7.80 -0.69 -10.78
C LYS A 163 -6.43 -0.55 -10.13
N GLY A 164 -6.16 -1.36 -9.10
CA GLY A 164 -4.89 -1.41 -8.38
C GLY A 164 -5.01 -1.08 -6.90
N THR A 165 -6.03 -0.30 -6.51
CA THR A 165 -6.31 0.03 -5.12
C THR A 165 -6.71 -1.23 -4.33
N ARG A 166 -6.12 -1.39 -3.14
CA ARG A 166 -6.54 -2.40 -2.16
C ARG A 166 -7.87 -1.96 -1.56
N VAL A 167 -8.85 -2.85 -1.50
CA VAL A 167 -10.19 -2.50 -1.02
C VAL A 167 -10.50 -3.38 0.17
N VAL A 168 -10.80 -2.76 1.30
CA VAL A 168 -11.19 -3.43 2.54
C VAL A 168 -12.61 -3.01 2.89
N ALA A 169 -13.53 -3.96 3.03
CA ALA A 169 -14.93 -3.71 3.35
C ALA A 169 -15.31 -4.26 4.72
N ARG A 170 -16.04 -3.48 5.54
CA ARG A 170 -16.75 -4.02 6.70
C ARG A 170 -18.00 -4.76 6.24
N ILE A 171 -18.06 -6.06 6.53
CA ILE A 171 -19.17 -6.97 6.23
C ILE A 171 -19.38 -7.89 7.43
N GLU A 172 -20.61 -8.18 7.83
CA GLU A 172 -20.91 -9.09 8.96
C GLU A 172 -21.47 -10.46 8.52
N ASN A 173 -22.10 -10.55 7.34
CA ASN A 173 -22.66 -11.81 6.84
C ASN A 173 -21.57 -12.72 6.25
N GLU A 174 -21.52 -13.99 6.68
CA GLU A 174 -20.44 -14.93 6.32
C GLU A 174 -20.47 -15.36 4.84
N GLU A 175 -21.66 -15.50 4.24
CA GLU A 175 -21.81 -15.84 2.81
C GLU A 175 -21.32 -14.69 1.93
N GLN A 176 -21.71 -13.46 2.27
CA GLN A 176 -21.20 -12.24 1.64
C GLN A 176 -19.68 -12.13 1.79
N ILE A 177 -19.12 -12.40 2.97
CA ILE A 177 -17.66 -12.43 3.20
C ILE A 177 -16.97 -13.40 2.24
N LYS A 178 -17.47 -14.63 2.09
CA LYS A 178 -16.90 -15.63 1.17
C LYS A 178 -17.00 -15.18 -0.29
N PHE A 179 -18.14 -14.61 -0.69
CA PHE A 179 -18.36 -14.10 -2.04
C PHE A 179 -17.47 -12.90 -2.38
N TYR A 180 -17.45 -11.84 -1.57
CA TYR A 180 -16.66 -10.64 -1.87
C TYR A 180 -15.15 -10.87 -1.75
N LYS A 181 -14.69 -11.82 -0.91
CA LYS A 181 -13.29 -12.30 -0.94
C LYS A 181 -12.90 -12.91 -2.28
N SER A 182 -13.79 -13.69 -2.93
CA SER A 182 -13.48 -14.26 -4.25
C SER A 182 -13.40 -13.21 -5.36
N LEU A 183 -14.06 -12.07 -5.18
CA LEU A 183 -13.96 -10.87 -6.04
C LEU A 183 -12.73 -9.99 -5.75
N GLY A 184 -11.84 -10.41 -4.83
CA GLY A 184 -10.62 -9.67 -4.51
C GLY A 184 -10.84 -8.42 -3.64
N ILE A 185 -11.96 -8.36 -2.92
CA ILE A 185 -12.22 -7.39 -1.85
C ILE A 185 -11.80 -8.05 -0.52
N GLU A 186 -10.88 -7.41 0.21
CA GLU A 186 -10.55 -7.83 1.58
C GLU A 186 -11.76 -7.49 2.49
N THR A 187 -12.11 -8.36 3.43
CA THR A 187 -13.33 -8.17 4.24
C THR A 187 -13.05 -8.31 5.73
N VAL A 188 -13.66 -7.45 6.55
CA VAL A 188 -13.55 -7.47 8.01
C VAL A 188 -14.95 -7.55 8.64
N SER A 189 -15.18 -8.57 9.48
CA SER A 189 -16.28 -8.57 10.46
C SER A 189 -15.70 -8.28 11.85
N PRO A 190 -15.96 -7.10 12.42
CA PRO A 190 -15.63 -6.80 13.81
C PRO A 190 -16.26 -7.80 14.78
N THR A 191 -17.47 -8.28 14.49
CA THR A 191 -18.17 -9.29 15.32
C THR A 191 -17.40 -10.60 15.37
N MET A 192 -17.01 -11.13 14.20
CA MET A 192 -16.24 -12.38 14.10
C MET A 192 -14.86 -12.25 14.74
N GLN A 193 -14.17 -11.12 14.53
CA GLN A 193 -12.87 -10.85 15.16
C GLN A 193 -12.97 -10.74 16.68
N ALA A 194 -14.02 -10.11 17.22
CA ALA A 194 -14.24 -10.01 18.65
C ALA A 194 -14.51 -11.39 19.29
N VAL A 195 -15.35 -12.22 18.65
CA VAL A 195 -15.62 -13.60 19.10
C VAL A 195 -14.35 -14.45 19.07
N GLU A 196 -13.56 -14.37 18.00
CA GLU A 196 -12.29 -15.10 17.88
C GLU A 196 -11.28 -14.64 18.96
N TYR A 197 -11.19 -13.33 19.22
CA TYR A 197 -10.31 -12.77 20.23
C TYR A 197 -10.71 -13.18 21.66
N ILE A 198 -12.00 -13.04 22.02
CA ILE A 198 -12.52 -13.45 23.34
C ILE A 198 -12.36 -14.97 23.53
N GLY A 199 -12.62 -15.77 22.49
CA GLY A 199 -12.44 -17.22 22.52
C GLY A 199 -10.99 -17.68 22.72
N LYS A 200 -10.00 -16.81 22.48
CA LYS A 200 -8.56 -17.05 22.79
C LYS A 200 -8.16 -16.63 24.20
N LEU A 201 -8.99 -15.87 24.92
CA LEU A 201 -8.72 -15.46 26.31
C LEU A 201 -9.26 -16.46 27.34
N ILE A 202 -10.18 -17.35 26.93
CA ILE A 202 -10.86 -18.32 27.81
C ILE A 202 -10.29 -19.75 27.63
N LYS A 203 -9.36 -19.95 26.67
CA LYS A 203 -8.70 -21.22 26.37
C LYS A 203 -7.21 -21.16 26.69
#